data_AF-A0A2T0UE17-F1
#
_entry.id   AF-A0A2T0UE17-F1
#
_cell.length_a   1.000
_cell.length_b   1.000
_cell.length_c   1.000
_cell.angle_alpha   90.00
_cell.angle_beta   90.00
_cell.angle_gamma   90.00
#
_symmetry.space_group_name_H-M   'P 1'
#
loop_
_entity.id
_entity.type
_entity.pdbx_description
1 polymer ?
#
loop_
_entity_poly.entity_id
_entity_poly.type
_entity_poly.pdbx_seq_one_letter_code
_entity_poly.pdbx_strand_id
1 'polypeptide(L)'
;MVFSKLKAILGSGIQVDTLLHEKHVVPGGTLKGEVRISGAEVDASVESVEIEFTALVEDDSKGEDEPGAVHDYFKAEVSGKFDLAKGTAHPIPFEVQVPWETPFNNVDVRPLVGGMKLGVSTHLALDQALDKGDLDWLTVEALPVHKAVWEALESLGFAFQETDLELGTIQGATVPFYQEVEFWATEGEFHERIRELEVVFVVGEASTDVVFAADNSAELLAPDLNSTIRFSVPTDSADVVETVKAQLTQLAAQKGV
;
A
#
# COMPACT_ATOMS: atom_id res chain seq x y z
N MET A 1 0.01 14.87 -20.22
CA MET A 1 -0.63 16.12 -19.76
C MET A 1 0.23 16.72 -18.67
N VAL A 2 0.54 18.02 -18.74
CA VAL A 2 1.27 18.73 -17.70
C VAL A 2 0.31 18.95 -16.54
N PHE A 3 0.53 18.27 -15.41
CA PHE A 3 -0.19 18.57 -14.17
C PHE A 3 0.26 19.94 -13.69
N SER A 4 -0.54 20.96 -14.03
CA SER A 4 -0.38 22.29 -13.48
C SER A 4 -0.69 22.22 -11.99
N LYS A 5 0.33 22.32 -11.14
CA LYS A 5 0.20 22.57 -9.70
C LYS A 5 -0.68 23.81 -9.52
N LEU A 6 -1.96 23.61 -9.17
CA LEU A 6 -2.89 24.69 -8.88
C LEU A 6 -2.51 25.29 -7.53
N LYS A 7 -1.61 26.29 -7.53
CA LYS A 7 -1.26 27.07 -6.33
C LYS A 7 -2.42 28.00 -5.99
N ALA A 8 -3.42 27.49 -5.28
CA ALA A 8 -4.41 28.34 -4.62
C ALA A 8 -3.73 29.09 -3.46
N ILE A 9 -3.30 30.33 -3.71
CA ILE A 9 -2.81 31.24 -2.67
C ILE A 9 -4.03 31.84 -1.97
N LEU A 10 -4.58 31.09 -1.01
CA LEU A 10 -5.49 31.60 0.01
C LEU A 10 -4.89 31.22 1.39
N GLY A 11 -4.52 32.23 2.18
CA GLY A 11 -3.98 32.10 3.55
C GLY A 11 -2.44 32.16 3.67
N SER A 12 -1.97 32.76 4.79
CA SER A 12 -0.65 32.88 5.47
C SER A 12 0.71 32.85 4.71
N GLY A 13 0.76 32.45 3.44
CA GLY A 13 2.00 32.27 2.66
C GLY A 13 2.82 31.03 3.04
N ILE A 14 2.43 30.30 4.10
CA ILE A 14 3.13 29.11 4.60
C ILE A 14 3.12 28.01 3.53
N GLN A 15 4.31 27.48 3.26
CA GLN A 15 4.59 26.35 2.39
C GLN A 15 5.18 25.22 3.22
N VAL A 16 4.77 24.00 2.88
CA VAL A 16 5.32 22.75 3.40
C VAL A 16 5.81 21.93 2.20
N ASP A 17 6.99 21.33 2.33
CA ASP A 17 7.65 20.52 1.31
C ASP A 17 8.39 19.38 2.01
N THR A 18 8.13 18.15 1.61
CA THR A 18 8.76 16.97 2.20
C THR A 18 9.88 16.47 1.30
N LEU A 19 11.06 16.33 1.89
CA LEU A 19 12.25 15.87 1.20
C LEU A 19 12.64 14.51 1.73
N LEU A 20 12.22 13.48 1.01
CA LEU A 20 12.62 12.10 1.28
C LEU A 20 14.09 11.90 0.89
N HIS A 21 14.85 11.23 1.76
CA HIS A 21 16.22 10.83 1.45
C HIS A 21 16.25 9.82 0.29
N GLU A 22 15.31 8.88 0.32
CA GLU A 22 15.09 7.87 -0.72
C GLU A 22 13.57 7.69 -0.92
N LYS A 23 13.16 7.44 -2.17
CA LYS A 23 11.74 7.16 -2.50
C LYS A 23 11.47 5.66 -2.67
N HIS A 24 12.51 4.84 -2.70
CA HIS A 24 12.42 3.39 -2.73
C HIS A 24 12.41 2.88 -1.29
N VAL A 25 11.37 2.15 -0.92
CA VAL A 25 11.19 1.64 0.46
C VAL A 25 10.73 0.19 0.44
N VAL A 26 10.83 -0.47 1.60
CA VAL A 26 10.31 -1.82 1.85
C VAL A 26 9.37 -1.78 3.06
N PRO A 27 8.28 -2.56 3.07
CA PRO A 27 7.45 -2.72 4.27
C PRO A 27 8.29 -3.17 5.47
N GLY A 28 8.00 -2.63 6.65
CA GLY A 28 8.79 -2.84 7.88
C GLY A 28 10.12 -2.08 7.94
N GLY A 29 10.57 -1.48 6.84
CA GLY A 29 11.77 -0.64 6.77
C GLY A 29 11.60 0.74 7.43
N THR A 30 12.51 1.66 7.16
CA THR A 30 12.48 3.02 7.71
C THR A 30 12.47 4.06 6.60
N LEU A 31 11.44 4.88 6.55
CA LEU A 31 11.38 6.08 5.73
C LEU A 31 12.08 7.23 6.47
N LYS A 32 13.00 7.91 5.77
CA LYS A 32 13.76 9.04 6.33
C LYS A 32 13.62 10.26 5.42
N GLY A 33 13.55 11.43 6.04
CA GLY A 33 13.48 12.68 5.31
C GLY A 33 13.50 13.90 6.20
N GLU A 34 13.14 15.04 5.61
CA GLU A 34 13.01 16.32 6.28
C GLU A 34 11.75 17.04 5.77
N VAL A 35 10.88 17.45 6.67
CA VAL A 35 9.79 18.38 6.34
C VAL A 35 10.34 19.80 6.42
N ARG A 36 10.19 20.57 5.35
CA ARG A 36 10.58 21.99 5.28
C ARG A 36 9.37 22.88 5.30
N ILE A 37 9.26 23.68 6.36
CA ILE A 37 8.21 24.68 6.50
C ILE A 37 8.81 26.05 6.24
N SER A 38 8.20 26.86 5.38
CA SER A 38 8.73 28.18 5.01
C SER A 38 7.65 29.14 4.53
N GLY A 39 8.02 30.38 4.20
CA GLY A 39 7.12 31.33 3.53
C GLY A 39 6.09 32.02 4.42
N ALA A 40 6.15 31.83 5.75
CA ALA A 40 5.25 32.49 6.69
C ALA A 40 5.31 34.02 6.57
N GLU A 41 4.19 34.68 6.21
CA GLU A 41 4.11 36.14 6.06
C GLU A 41 3.94 36.88 7.40
N VAL A 42 3.50 36.16 8.43
CA VAL A 42 3.32 36.57 9.82
C VAL A 42 3.77 35.42 10.73
N ASP A 43 3.96 35.68 12.02
CA ASP A 43 4.19 34.62 13.00
C ASP A 43 2.95 33.71 13.07
N ALA A 44 3.17 32.40 13.22
CA ALA A 44 2.11 31.39 13.27
C ALA A 44 2.40 30.35 14.37
N SER A 45 1.35 29.74 14.93
CA SER A 45 1.45 28.58 15.82
C SER A 45 1.18 27.32 15.01
N VAL A 46 2.13 26.40 15.00
CA VAL A 46 1.98 25.04 14.46
C VAL A 46 1.55 24.15 15.60
N GLU A 47 0.50 23.35 15.43
CA GLU A 47 0.03 22.41 16.45
C GLU A 47 0.66 21.03 16.29
N SER A 48 0.79 20.55 15.05
CA SER A 48 1.48 19.31 14.73
C SER A 48 1.97 19.30 13.29
N VAL A 49 2.95 18.43 13.04
CA VAL A 49 3.43 18.05 11.71
C VAL A 49 3.36 16.53 11.65
N GLU A 50 2.62 16.02 10.69
CA GLU A 50 2.33 14.59 10.57
C GLU A 50 2.73 14.10 9.17
N ILE A 51 3.27 12.87 9.13
CA ILE A 51 3.48 12.11 7.91
C ILE A 51 2.44 11.00 7.87
N GLU A 52 1.68 10.95 6.79
CA GLU A 52 0.64 9.95 6.58
C GLU A 52 0.99 9.11 5.35
N PHE A 53 0.97 7.79 5.49
CA PHE A 53 1.08 6.90 4.33
C PHE A 53 -0.26 6.84 3.63
N THR A 54 -0.22 7.02 2.32
CA THR A 54 -1.40 7.22 1.51
C THR A 54 -1.39 6.31 0.28
N ALA A 55 -2.57 5.90 -0.15
CA ALA A 55 -2.78 5.11 -1.34
C ALA A 55 -3.93 5.68 -2.16
N LEU A 56 -3.82 5.59 -3.49
CA LEU A 56 -4.97 5.75 -4.38
C LEU A 56 -5.60 4.37 -4.54
N VAL A 57 -6.84 4.21 -4.07
CA VAL A 57 -7.57 2.93 -3.98
C VAL A 57 -8.78 2.99 -4.88
N GLU A 58 -9.04 1.94 -5.64
CA GLU A 58 -10.21 1.87 -6.51
C GLU A 58 -11.46 1.55 -5.67
N ASP A 59 -12.61 2.05 -6.11
CA ASP A 59 -13.90 1.82 -5.44
C ASP A 59 -14.88 1.29 -6.47
N ASP A 60 -14.85 -0.03 -6.66
CA ASP A 60 -15.69 -0.78 -7.60
C ASP A 60 -17.19 -0.54 -7.43
N SER A 61 -17.63 -0.09 -6.26
CA SER A 61 -19.02 0.30 -6.03
C SER A 61 -19.45 1.53 -6.84
N LYS A 62 -18.49 2.27 -7.40
CA LYS A 62 -18.69 3.49 -8.20
C LYS A 62 -18.49 3.29 -9.71
N GLY A 63 -18.08 2.09 -10.13
CA GLY A 63 -17.89 1.69 -11.53
C GLY A 63 -16.50 2.01 -12.09
N GLU A 64 -16.06 1.20 -13.07
CA GLU A 64 -14.70 1.16 -13.67
C GLU A 64 -14.15 2.49 -14.22
N ASP A 65 -14.98 3.52 -14.40
CA ASP A 65 -14.58 4.82 -14.98
C ASP A 65 -14.34 5.92 -13.92
N GLU A 66 -14.65 5.68 -12.64
CA GLU A 66 -14.46 6.68 -11.58
C GLU A 66 -13.02 6.64 -11.04
N PRO A 67 -12.34 7.79 -10.90
CA PRO A 67 -10.98 7.81 -10.36
C PRO A 67 -10.98 7.33 -8.91
N GLY A 68 -10.02 6.45 -8.57
CA GLY A 68 -9.81 5.97 -7.21
C GLY A 68 -9.74 7.09 -6.16
N ALA A 69 -10.08 6.75 -4.93
CA ALA A 69 -10.06 7.65 -3.78
C ALA A 69 -8.71 7.62 -3.06
N VAL A 70 -8.30 8.75 -2.49
CA VAL A 70 -7.10 8.82 -1.66
C VAL A 70 -7.45 8.34 -0.25
N HIS A 71 -6.71 7.34 0.24
CA HIS A 71 -6.86 6.77 1.57
C HIS A 71 -5.54 6.86 2.34
N ASP A 72 -5.57 7.61 3.44
CA ASP A 72 -4.50 7.58 4.44
C ASP A 72 -4.72 6.38 5.37
N TYR A 73 -3.71 5.53 5.51
CA TYR A 73 -3.84 4.25 6.23
C TYR A 73 -2.86 4.09 7.40
N PHE A 74 -1.88 4.98 7.51
CA PHE A 74 -1.01 5.05 8.68
C PHE A 74 -0.57 6.49 8.90
N LYS A 75 -0.42 6.88 10.16
CA LYS A 75 -0.04 8.24 10.56
C LYS A 75 1.06 8.22 11.60
N ALA A 76 2.05 9.10 11.42
CA ALA A 76 3.10 9.37 12.39
C ALA A 76 3.26 10.89 12.61
N GLU A 77 3.16 11.33 13.86
CA GLU A 77 3.53 12.69 14.24
C GLU A 77 5.06 12.81 14.23
N VAL A 78 5.59 13.73 13.42
CA VAL A 78 7.04 14.01 13.30
C VAL A 78 7.45 15.27 14.06
N SER A 79 6.50 16.12 14.43
CA SER A 79 6.68 17.22 15.37
C SER A 79 5.37 17.62 16.04
N GLY A 80 5.44 17.97 17.32
CA GLY A 80 4.34 18.61 18.04
C GLY A 80 4.36 20.14 17.90
N LYS A 81 3.72 20.83 18.86
CA LYS A 81 3.48 22.28 18.81
C LYS A 81 4.76 23.13 18.85
N PHE A 82 4.84 24.16 17.98
CA PHE A 82 5.87 25.19 18.02
C PHE A 82 5.43 26.51 17.37
N ASP A 83 6.14 27.60 17.70
CA ASP A 83 5.95 28.90 17.06
C ASP A 83 6.83 29.03 15.81
N LEU A 84 6.22 29.33 14.66
CA LEU A 84 6.88 29.62 13.40
C LEU A 84 7.00 31.13 13.21
N ALA A 85 8.23 31.64 13.34
CA ALA A 85 8.49 33.07 13.13
C ALA A 85 8.40 33.46 11.65
N LYS A 86 7.87 34.65 11.39
CA LYS A 86 7.74 35.25 10.06
C LYS A 86 9.05 35.15 9.27
N GLY A 87 8.94 34.69 8.02
CA GLY A 87 10.04 34.62 7.06
C GLY A 87 11.12 33.60 7.38
N THR A 88 10.94 32.76 8.41
CA THR A 88 11.91 31.71 8.74
C THR A 88 11.62 30.42 7.99
N ALA A 89 12.68 29.67 7.70
CA ALA A 89 12.58 28.28 7.28
C ALA A 89 12.79 27.40 8.51
N HIS A 90 11.96 26.38 8.67
CA HIS A 90 11.99 25.45 9.79
C HIS A 90 12.06 24.02 9.27
N PRO A 91 13.26 23.39 9.25
CA PRO A 91 13.43 21.99 8.87
C PRO A 91 13.16 21.06 10.05
N ILE A 92 12.45 19.96 9.80
CA ILE A 92 12.12 18.91 10.77
C ILE A 92 12.57 17.57 10.20
N PRO A 93 13.74 17.04 10.61
CA PRO A 93 14.15 15.71 10.21
C PRO A 93 13.26 14.65 10.86
N PHE A 94 12.96 13.58 10.13
CA PHE A 94 12.14 12.49 10.64
C PHE A 94 12.68 11.12 10.23
N GLU A 95 12.34 10.13 11.05
CA GLU A 95 12.43 8.70 10.72
C GLU A 95 11.11 8.05 11.15
N VAL A 96 10.43 7.40 10.20
CA VAL A 96 9.14 6.73 10.42
C VAL A 96 9.25 5.30 9.90
N GLN A 97 8.73 4.33 10.66
CA GLN A 97 8.67 2.95 10.19
C GLN A 97 7.63 2.84 9.06
N VAL A 98 8.02 2.20 7.95
CA VAL A 98 7.07 1.83 6.90
C VAL A 98 6.17 0.72 7.45
N PRO A 99 4.84 0.89 7.48
CA PRO A 99 3.94 -0.16 7.96
C PRO A 99 4.19 -1.51 7.29
N TRP A 100 4.06 -2.59 8.05
CA TRP A 100 4.20 -3.95 7.49
C TRP A 100 3.13 -4.25 6.44
N GLU A 101 1.90 -3.76 6.64
CA GLU A 101 0.79 -3.88 5.70
C GLU A 101 0.85 -2.88 4.53
N THR A 102 1.94 -2.12 4.36
CA THR A 102 2.09 -1.23 3.19
C THR A 102 2.11 -2.09 1.91
N PRO A 103 1.21 -1.83 0.93
CA PRO A 103 1.21 -2.53 -0.35
C PRO A 103 2.53 -2.34 -1.11
N PHE A 104 2.78 -3.18 -2.11
CA PHE A 104 3.96 -3.07 -2.95
C PHE A 104 3.57 -2.76 -4.39
N ASN A 105 4.30 -1.82 -5.03
CA ASN A 105 4.10 -1.47 -6.44
C ASN A 105 5.33 -1.77 -7.30
N ASN A 106 6.30 -2.50 -6.74
CA ASN A 106 7.56 -2.83 -7.42
C ASN A 106 8.07 -4.21 -7.01
N VAL A 107 8.51 -5.01 -7.98
CA VAL A 107 9.12 -6.34 -7.80
C VAL A 107 10.42 -6.40 -8.61
N ASP A 108 11.53 -6.71 -7.95
CA ASP A 108 12.86 -6.84 -8.58
C ASP A 108 13.23 -5.63 -9.44
N VAL A 109 12.99 -4.43 -8.89
CA VAL A 109 13.30 -3.16 -9.54
C VAL A 109 12.45 -2.91 -10.80
N ARG A 110 11.29 -3.58 -10.92
CA ARG A 110 10.30 -3.37 -11.98
C ARG A 110 8.96 -2.92 -11.40
N PRO A 111 8.37 -1.84 -11.90
CA PRO A 111 7.04 -1.43 -11.48
C PRO A 111 6.01 -2.47 -11.90
N LEU A 112 5.02 -2.71 -11.04
CA LEU A 112 3.90 -3.59 -11.36
C LEU A 112 2.96 -2.93 -12.36
N VAL A 113 2.31 -3.78 -13.16
CA VAL A 113 1.20 -3.38 -14.04
C VAL A 113 0.01 -2.99 -13.15
N GLY A 114 -0.84 -2.07 -13.60
CA GLY A 114 -1.93 -1.47 -12.80
C GLY A 114 -1.61 -0.04 -12.33
N GLY A 115 -0.34 0.23 -11.98
CA GLY A 115 0.10 1.60 -11.70
C GLY A 115 -0.36 2.16 -10.35
N MET A 116 -0.56 1.27 -9.36
CA MET A 116 -0.87 1.62 -7.97
C MET A 116 -0.01 2.77 -7.46
N LYS A 117 -0.69 3.79 -6.92
CA LYS A 117 -0.05 5.00 -6.42
C LYS A 117 0.02 4.97 -4.91
N LEU A 118 1.22 4.71 -4.40
CA LEU A 118 1.55 4.68 -2.99
C LEU A 118 2.43 5.87 -2.67
N GLY A 119 2.14 6.60 -1.60
CA GLY A 119 2.85 7.82 -1.25
C GLY A 119 2.91 8.07 0.24
N VAL A 120 3.56 9.18 0.59
CA VAL A 120 3.34 9.86 1.87
C VAL A 120 2.78 11.25 1.63
N SER A 121 1.73 11.60 2.36
CA SER A 121 1.26 12.97 2.49
C SER A 121 1.84 13.59 3.77
N THR A 122 2.03 14.90 3.73
CA THR A 122 2.43 15.68 4.91
C THR A 122 1.24 16.53 5.32
N HIS A 123 0.90 16.51 6.60
CA HIS A 123 -0.14 17.35 7.17
C HIS A 123 0.47 18.32 8.19
N LEU A 124 0.32 19.62 7.93
CA LEU A 124 0.74 20.70 8.81
C LEU A 124 -0.50 21.35 9.43
N ALA A 125 -0.76 21.04 10.70
CA ALA A 125 -1.87 21.61 11.45
C ALA A 125 -1.50 22.99 12.02
N LEU A 126 -2.29 24.00 11.71
CA LEU A 126 -2.04 25.39 12.13
C LEU A 126 -3.15 25.89 13.06
N ASP A 127 -2.79 26.65 14.10
CA ASP A 127 -3.80 27.30 14.94
C ASP A 127 -4.57 28.35 14.12
N GLN A 128 -5.91 28.24 14.10
CA GLN A 128 -6.82 29.20 13.49
C GLN A 128 -6.53 29.51 12.00
N ALA A 129 -5.89 28.59 11.27
CA ALA A 129 -5.63 28.71 9.84
C ALA A 129 -5.99 27.42 9.09
N LEU A 130 -5.99 27.50 7.76
CA LEU A 130 -6.17 26.33 6.90
C LEU A 130 -4.90 25.49 6.90
N ASP A 131 -5.04 24.20 7.17
CA ASP A 131 -3.95 23.23 7.12
C ASP A 131 -3.27 23.21 5.75
N LYS A 132 -1.98 22.85 5.76
CA LYS A 132 -1.17 22.73 4.54
C LYS A 132 -0.71 21.29 4.39
N GLY A 133 -0.43 20.90 3.14
CA GLY A 133 0.14 19.60 2.87
C GLY A 133 0.95 19.51 1.60
N ASP A 134 1.64 18.39 1.50
CA ASP A 134 2.48 17.97 0.38
C ASP A 134 2.28 16.47 0.14
N LEU A 135 2.61 15.97 -1.05
CA LEU A 135 2.46 14.57 -1.43
C LEU A 135 3.66 14.08 -2.23
N ASP A 136 4.32 13.04 -1.71
CA ASP A 136 5.43 12.36 -2.36
C ASP A 136 5.08 10.91 -2.67
N TRP A 137 5.13 10.55 -3.95
CA TRP A 137 5.00 9.16 -4.37
C TRP A 137 6.23 8.33 -4.01
N LEU A 138 5.98 7.11 -3.57
CA LEU A 138 6.96 6.08 -3.21
C LEU A 138 6.99 4.97 -4.25
N THR A 139 8.15 4.33 -4.34
CA THR A 139 8.29 2.99 -4.91
C THR A 139 8.43 2.03 -3.75
N VAL A 140 7.47 1.13 -3.58
CA VAL A 140 7.49 0.14 -2.51
C VAL A 140 7.84 -1.22 -3.09
N GLU A 141 8.98 -1.76 -2.64
CA GLU A 141 9.49 -3.07 -3.05
C GLU A 141 8.78 -4.20 -2.30
N ALA A 142 8.44 -5.24 -3.05
CA ALA A 142 7.89 -6.48 -2.52
C ALA A 142 8.85 -7.16 -1.52
N LEU A 143 8.27 -7.72 -0.46
CA LEU A 143 8.99 -8.53 0.52
C LEU A 143 9.42 -9.90 -0.07
N PRO A 144 10.40 -10.59 0.56
CA PRO A 144 10.79 -11.94 0.16
C PRO A 144 9.61 -12.90 0.04
N VAL A 145 8.68 -12.88 0.99
CA VAL A 145 7.48 -13.74 0.97
C VAL A 145 6.56 -13.46 -0.24
N HIS A 146 6.40 -12.21 -0.65
CA HIS A 146 5.59 -11.88 -1.84
C HIS A 146 6.20 -12.52 -3.09
N LYS A 147 7.53 -12.40 -3.24
CA LYS A 147 8.29 -12.99 -4.35
C LYS A 147 8.23 -14.52 -4.31
N ALA A 148 8.44 -15.12 -3.14
CA ALA A 148 8.41 -16.56 -2.98
C ALA A 148 7.05 -17.16 -3.33
N VAL A 149 5.94 -16.52 -2.94
CA VAL A 149 4.59 -16.95 -3.31
C VAL A 149 4.35 -16.77 -4.81
N TRP A 150 4.75 -15.63 -5.37
CA TRP A 150 4.64 -15.35 -6.81
C TRP A 150 5.39 -16.39 -7.66
N GLU A 151 6.67 -16.61 -7.37
CA GLU A 151 7.51 -17.58 -8.08
C GLU A 151 6.99 -19.01 -7.92
N ALA A 152 6.48 -19.36 -6.74
CA ALA A 152 5.84 -20.65 -6.51
C ALA A 152 4.62 -20.83 -7.42
N LEU A 153 3.74 -19.83 -7.53
CA LEU A 153 2.58 -19.86 -8.41
C LEU A 153 3.00 -19.99 -9.89
N GLU A 154 3.98 -19.21 -10.34
CA GLU A 154 4.52 -19.33 -11.70
C GLU A 154 5.06 -20.73 -11.99
N SER A 155 5.79 -21.33 -11.04
CA SER A 155 6.31 -22.69 -11.17
C SER A 155 5.21 -23.77 -11.24
N LEU A 156 4.00 -23.46 -10.78
CA LEU A 156 2.83 -24.34 -10.77
C LEU A 156 1.89 -24.10 -11.96
N GLY A 157 2.26 -23.21 -12.90
CA GLY A 157 1.54 -22.97 -14.14
C GLY A 157 0.58 -21.77 -14.11
N PHE A 158 0.69 -20.91 -13.10
CA PHE A 158 -0.04 -19.65 -13.02
C PHE A 158 0.75 -18.53 -13.72
N ALA A 159 0.06 -17.58 -14.34
CA ALA A 159 0.65 -16.41 -14.99
C ALA A 159 0.03 -15.15 -14.39
N PHE A 160 0.87 -14.22 -13.95
CA PHE A 160 0.42 -12.93 -13.41
C PHE A 160 -0.43 -12.18 -14.45
N GLN A 161 -1.54 -11.64 -13.98
CA GLN A 161 -2.46 -10.82 -14.76
C GLN A 161 -2.28 -9.35 -14.39
N GLU A 162 -2.73 -8.99 -13.19
CA GLU A 162 -2.74 -7.62 -12.69
C GLU A 162 -2.73 -7.57 -11.17
N THR A 163 -2.62 -6.36 -10.66
CA THR A 163 -2.71 -6.09 -9.23
C THR A 163 -3.32 -4.72 -9.03
N ASP A 164 -4.21 -4.62 -8.06
CA ASP A 164 -4.82 -3.35 -7.66
C ASP A 164 -5.07 -3.26 -6.17
N LEU A 165 -5.54 -2.11 -5.72
CA LEU A 165 -6.00 -1.83 -4.37
C LEU A 165 -7.52 -1.76 -4.33
N GLU A 166 -8.10 -2.73 -3.64
CA GLU A 166 -9.54 -2.86 -3.47
C GLU A 166 -10.00 -2.35 -2.11
N LEU A 167 -11.12 -1.63 -2.09
CA LEU A 167 -11.68 -1.12 -0.85
C LEU A 167 -12.26 -2.25 0.01
N GLY A 168 -11.80 -2.34 1.26
CA GLY A 168 -12.32 -3.28 2.25
C GLY A 168 -11.23 -3.80 3.18
N THR A 169 -11.64 -4.38 4.32
CA THR A 169 -10.68 -4.86 5.33
C THR A 169 -10.72 -6.37 5.43
N ILE A 170 -9.62 -7.01 5.04
CA ILE A 170 -9.42 -8.45 5.24
C ILE A 170 -9.36 -8.75 6.74
N GLN A 171 -9.94 -9.87 7.15
CA GLN A 171 -9.91 -10.28 8.56
C GLN A 171 -8.48 -10.30 9.11
N GLY A 172 -8.22 -9.55 10.16
CA GLY A 172 -6.90 -9.46 10.80
C GLY A 172 -5.96 -8.40 10.21
N ALA A 173 -6.33 -7.75 9.11
CA ALA A 173 -5.67 -6.56 8.61
C ALA A 173 -6.11 -5.32 9.42
N THR A 174 -5.30 -4.27 9.38
CA THR A 174 -5.59 -2.96 9.98
C THR A 174 -5.87 -1.87 8.96
N VAL A 175 -5.48 -2.10 7.71
CA VAL A 175 -5.68 -1.19 6.58
C VAL A 175 -7.13 -1.30 6.02
N PRO A 176 -7.77 -0.19 5.60
CA PRO A 176 -9.15 -0.18 5.10
C PRO A 176 -9.30 -0.57 3.63
N PHE A 177 -8.27 -1.18 3.05
CA PHE A 177 -8.21 -1.71 1.69
C PHE A 177 -7.21 -2.87 1.67
N TYR A 178 -7.16 -3.62 0.58
CA TYR A 178 -6.19 -4.69 0.40
C TYR A 178 -5.60 -4.67 -1.01
N GLN A 179 -4.37 -5.18 -1.14
CA GLN A 179 -3.77 -5.41 -2.45
C GLN A 179 -4.16 -6.78 -2.94
N GLU A 180 -4.81 -6.81 -4.10
CA GLU A 180 -5.13 -8.03 -4.83
C GLU A 180 -4.03 -8.28 -5.87
N VAL A 181 -3.55 -9.52 -5.94
CA VAL A 181 -2.60 -9.95 -6.97
C VAL A 181 -3.23 -11.12 -7.70
N GLU A 182 -3.56 -10.90 -8.97
CA GLU A 182 -4.33 -11.83 -9.78
C GLU A 182 -3.45 -12.66 -10.71
N PHE A 183 -3.82 -13.93 -10.85
CA PHE A 183 -3.14 -14.88 -11.72
C PHE A 183 -4.13 -15.73 -12.51
N TRP A 184 -3.87 -15.89 -13.81
CA TRP A 184 -4.51 -16.92 -14.62
C TRP A 184 -3.80 -18.25 -14.42
N ALA A 185 -4.55 -19.33 -14.19
CA ALA A 185 -4.00 -20.66 -14.42
C ALA A 185 -3.90 -20.89 -15.93
N THR A 186 -2.69 -21.10 -16.46
CA THR A 186 -2.44 -21.25 -17.90
C THR A 186 -2.01 -22.66 -18.29
N GLU A 187 -1.41 -23.39 -17.36
CA GLU A 187 -0.99 -24.78 -17.51
C GLU A 187 -0.88 -25.48 -16.15
N GLY A 188 -0.35 -26.71 -16.13
CA GLY A 188 -0.13 -27.46 -14.90
C GLY A 188 -1.36 -28.17 -14.35
N GLU A 189 -1.23 -28.77 -13.16
CA GLU A 189 -2.24 -29.66 -12.57
C GLU A 189 -3.48 -28.93 -12.05
N PHE A 190 -3.45 -27.59 -11.96
CA PHE A 190 -4.53 -26.77 -11.41
C PHE A 190 -5.40 -26.10 -12.49
N HIS A 191 -4.90 -25.96 -13.73
CA HIS A 191 -5.58 -25.24 -14.82
C HIS A 191 -7.02 -25.70 -15.13
N GLU A 192 -7.34 -26.99 -14.97
CA GLU A 192 -8.72 -27.48 -15.20
C GLU A 192 -9.67 -27.25 -14.01
N ARG A 193 -9.14 -26.87 -12.84
CA ARG A 193 -9.88 -26.78 -11.57
C ARG A 193 -9.99 -25.37 -11.02
N ILE A 194 -9.00 -24.53 -11.32
CA ILE A 194 -8.91 -23.12 -10.95
C ILE A 194 -8.59 -22.41 -12.27
N ARG A 195 -9.44 -21.47 -12.71
CA ARG A 195 -9.16 -20.65 -13.90
C ARG A 195 -8.38 -19.41 -13.49
N GLU A 196 -8.75 -18.81 -12.38
CA GLU A 196 -8.23 -17.55 -11.84
C GLU A 196 -7.95 -17.70 -10.35
N LEU A 197 -6.84 -17.12 -9.90
CA LEU A 197 -6.42 -17.13 -8.51
C LEU A 197 -6.06 -15.72 -8.09
N GLU A 198 -6.72 -15.26 -7.04
CA GLU A 198 -6.47 -13.97 -6.40
C GLU A 198 -5.70 -14.23 -5.11
N VAL A 199 -4.68 -13.40 -4.89
CA VAL A 199 -3.79 -13.53 -3.75
C VAL A 199 -3.78 -12.24 -2.97
N VAL A 200 -4.09 -12.33 -1.68
CA VAL A 200 -4.02 -11.21 -0.75
C VAL A 200 -3.05 -11.54 0.40
N PHE A 201 -2.27 -10.54 0.79
CA PHE A 201 -1.29 -10.65 1.86
C PHE A 201 -1.69 -9.78 3.05
N VAL A 202 -1.82 -10.40 4.24
CA VAL A 202 -1.89 -9.68 5.51
C VAL A 202 -0.54 -9.84 6.20
N VAL A 203 0.30 -8.82 6.03
CA VAL A 203 1.72 -8.87 6.38
C VAL A 203 1.95 -8.44 7.82
N GLY A 204 2.58 -9.30 8.60
CA GLY A 204 3.15 -8.97 9.91
C GLY A 204 4.67 -9.06 9.91
N GLU A 205 5.30 -8.64 11.00
CA GLU A 205 6.77 -8.66 11.15
C GLU A 205 7.36 -10.08 11.09
N ALA A 206 6.73 -11.04 11.77
CA ALA A 206 7.25 -12.41 11.88
C ALA A 206 6.60 -13.37 10.87
N SER A 207 5.33 -13.14 10.53
CA SER A 207 4.56 -14.00 9.63
C SER A 207 3.64 -13.17 8.74
N THR A 208 3.45 -13.67 7.53
CA THR A 208 2.45 -13.16 6.58
C THR A 208 1.37 -14.20 6.42
N ASP A 209 0.12 -13.78 6.58
CA ASP A 209 -1.02 -14.57 6.18
C ASP A 209 -1.26 -14.35 4.68
N VAL A 210 -1.36 -15.44 3.95
CA VAL A 210 -1.67 -15.48 2.53
C VAL A 210 -3.09 -16.03 2.38
N VAL A 211 -3.92 -15.29 1.66
CA VAL A 211 -5.29 -15.67 1.33
C VAL A 211 -5.35 -15.92 -0.16
N PHE A 212 -5.80 -17.11 -0.54
CA PHE A 212 -6.10 -17.47 -1.91
C PHE A 212 -7.61 -17.51 -2.10
N ALA A 213 -8.11 -16.82 -3.11
CA ALA A 213 -9.48 -16.97 -3.61
C ALA A 213 -9.43 -17.50 -5.06
N ALA A 214 -10.24 -18.50 -5.38
CA ALA A 214 -10.27 -19.12 -6.70
C ALA A 214 -11.56 -18.77 -7.45
N ASP A 215 -11.41 -18.20 -8.64
CA ASP A 215 -12.48 -17.83 -9.57
C ASP A 215 -13.55 -16.91 -8.96
N ASN A 216 -13.16 -15.96 -8.09
CA ASN A 216 -14.12 -15.18 -7.30
C ASN A 216 -13.62 -13.84 -6.74
N SER A 217 -13.70 -12.78 -7.55
CA SER A 217 -13.23 -11.44 -7.16
C SER A 217 -14.11 -10.74 -6.12
N ALA A 218 -15.33 -11.22 -5.88
CA ALA A 218 -16.29 -10.50 -5.02
C ALA A 218 -16.39 -10.99 -3.57
N GLU A 219 -15.67 -12.06 -3.16
CA GLU A 219 -15.91 -12.75 -1.88
C GLU A 219 -14.77 -12.69 -0.85
N LEU A 220 -13.66 -11.98 -1.11
CA LEU A 220 -12.56 -11.82 -0.14
C LEU A 220 -13.02 -11.16 1.19
N LEU A 221 -14.05 -10.30 1.14
CA LEU A 221 -14.63 -9.63 2.32
C LEU A 221 -15.59 -10.52 3.12
N ALA A 222 -16.09 -11.60 2.52
CA ALA A 222 -17.00 -12.56 3.13
C ALA A 222 -16.61 -13.98 2.70
N PRO A 223 -15.42 -14.46 3.09
CA PRO A 223 -14.82 -15.65 2.50
C PRO A 223 -15.69 -16.88 2.71
N ASP A 224 -16.01 -17.56 1.63
CA ASP A 224 -16.64 -18.86 1.68
C ASP A 224 -15.57 -19.98 1.81
N LEU A 225 -15.94 -21.08 2.45
CA LEU A 225 -15.00 -22.20 2.70
C LEU A 225 -14.75 -23.07 1.45
N ASN A 226 -15.38 -22.75 0.32
CA ASN A 226 -15.32 -23.57 -0.90
C ASN A 226 -14.35 -22.99 -1.93
N SER A 227 -14.18 -21.67 -1.94
CA SER A 227 -13.40 -20.91 -2.92
C SER A 227 -12.27 -20.10 -2.27
N THR A 228 -12.18 -20.05 -0.94
CA THR A 228 -11.10 -19.36 -0.22
C THR A 228 -10.31 -20.28 0.69
N ILE A 229 -8.99 -20.11 0.73
CA ILE A 229 -8.11 -20.72 1.74
C ILE A 229 -7.12 -19.69 2.30
N ARG A 230 -6.85 -19.77 3.60
CA ARG A 230 -5.89 -18.92 4.30
C ARG A 230 -4.83 -19.77 5.00
N PHE A 231 -3.58 -19.36 4.88
CA PHE A 231 -2.44 -20.01 5.52
C PHE A 231 -1.36 -18.98 5.86
N SER A 232 -0.47 -19.31 6.80
CA SER A 232 0.61 -18.42 7.25
C SER A 232 1.96 -18.97 6.86
N VAL A 233 2.87 -18.08 6.46
CA VAL A 233 4.28 -18.37 6.19
C VAL A 233 5.17 -17.32 6.87
N PRO A 234 6.46 -17.61 7.17
CA PRO A 234 7.38 -16.58 7.67
C PRO A 234 7.51 -15.41 6.69
N THR A 235 7.53 -14.18 7.19
CA THR A 235 7.61 -12.95 6.36
C THR A 235 8.91 -12.86 5.56
N ASP A 236 9.97 -13.44 6.08
CA ASP A 236 11.29 -13.52 5.45
C ASP A 236 11.49 -14.78 4.59
N SER A 237 10.44 -15.60 4.42
CA SER A 237 10.54 -16.85 3.66
C SER A 237 10.92 -16.59 2.20
N ALA A 238 11.87 -17.37 1.70
CA ALA A 238 12.33 -17.35 0.31
C ALA A 238 11.96 -18.63 -0.46
N ASP A 239 11.35 -19.62 0.19
CA ASP A 239 10.90 -20.87 -0.44
C ASP A 239 9.60 -21.32 0.22
N VAL A 240 8.52 -21.33 -0.58
CA VAL A 240 7.18 -21.72 -0.13
C VAL A 240 6.50 -22.66 -1.13
N VAL A 241 7.24 -23.23 -2.09
CA VAL A 241 6.63 -23.97 -3.23
C VAL A 241 5.77 -25.13 -2.76
N GLU A 242 6.28 -25.96 -1.86
CA GLU A 242 5.52 -27.11 -1.31
C GLU A 242 4.32 -26.67 -0.48
N THR A 243 4.44 -25.57 0.27
CA THR A 243 3.33 -25.00 1.04
C THR A 243 2.25 -24.51 0.08
N VAL A 244 2.58 -23.67 -0.89
CA VAL A 244 1.65 -23.13 -1.90
C VAL A 244 0.97 -24.26 -2.65
N LYS A 245 1.73 -25.26 -3.10
CA LYS A 245 1.17 -26.45 -3.78
C LYS A 245 0.17 -27.20 -2.90
N ALA A 246 0.47 -27.40 -1.62
CA ALA A 246 -0.44 -28.08 -0.69
C ALA A 246 -1.75 -27.29 -0.52
N GLN A 247 -1.68 -25.96 -0.42
CA GLN A 247 -2.86 -25.10 -0.27
C GLN A 247 -3.70 -25.07 -1.54
N LEU A 248 -3.09 -24.96 -2.73
CA LEU A 248 -3.80 -25.07 -4.01
C LEU A 248 -4.47 -26.43 -4.19
N THR A 249 -3.81 -27.52 -3.75
CA THR A 249 -4.40 -28.87 -3.78
C THR A 249 -5.65 -28.95 -2.90
N GLN A 250 -5.58 -28.38 -1.69
CA GLN A 250 -6.73 -28.32 -0.80
C GLN A 250 -7.85 -27.46 -1.37
N LEU A 251 -7.53 -26.27 -1.90
CA LEU A 251 -8.48 -25.35 -2.51
C LEU A 251 -9.20 -25.98 -3.70
N ALA A 252 -8.46 -26.60 -4.62
CA ALA A 252 -9.02 -27.30 -5.77
C ALA A 252 -9.91 -28.49 -5.36
N ALA A 253 -9.65 -29.14 -4.23
CA ALA A 253 -10.50 -30.20 -3.69
C ALA A 253 -11.77 -29.67 -3.03
N GLN A 254 -11.70 -28.51 -2.34
CA GLN A 254 -12.86 -27.84 -1.73
C GLN A 254 -13.88 -27.39 -2.79
N LYS A 255 -13.41 -26.97 -3.95
CA LYS A 255 -14.25 -26.50 -5.07
C LYS A 255 -15.15 -27.59 -5.68
N GLY A 256 -14.83 -28.86 -5.44
CA GLY A 256 -15.69 -30.00 -5.82
C GLY A 256 -15.50 -30.49 -7.24
N VAL A 257 -14.59 -31.47 -7.39
CA VAL A 257 -14.83 -32.67 -8.21
C VAL A 257 -14.96 -33.86 -7.26
#